data_AF-A0A9N7VUR8-F1
#
_entry.id   AF-A0A9N7VUR8-F1
#
_cell.length_a   1.000
_cell.length_b   1.000
_cell.length_c   1.000
_cell.angle_alpha   90.00
_cell.angle_beta   90.00
_cell.angle_gamma   90.00
#
_symmetry.space_group_name_H-M   'P 1'
#
loop_
_entity.id
_entity.type
_entity.pdbx_description
1 polymer ?
#
loop_
_entity_poly.entity_id
_entity_poly.type
_entity_poly.pdbx_seq_one_letter_code
_entity_poly.pdbx_strand_id
1 'polypeptide(L)'
;MDRECVSLLPRVCEVLRGSGSSLPDDTSLEKLLDWFTGLTEAGGSVQETCPCLLEFISAVVLKTSSDPGIICFTLKLSGLIASTEDGFKTLQGSVLDMAFNPQHWRDAGLWEDPCIRIGWIQGLRNMLQHSKAFTFFVQADFIVPLLQLQTDSSLFVASAANQTLAHTLVFFQPGGNVTFMEPGKVERTQTSISDEEPFSQDYSSVLGTISQFLKESLLPKENTRLHQSQQVLKLLALLLARAGSLSGTSCSL
;
A
#
# COMPACT_ATOMS: atom_id res chain seq x y z
N MET A 1 -16.56 2.58 -22.57
CA MET A 1 -16.93 1.15 -22.66
C MET A 1 -17.45 0.65 -21.30
N ASP A 2 -17.77 1.57 -20.37
CA ASP A 2 -17.71 1.28 -18.93
C ASP A 2 -19.05 0.90 -18.29
N ARG A 3 -20.19 1.31 -18.85
CA ARG A 3 -21.49 1.05 -18.21
C ARG A 3 -21.89 -0.43 -18.20
N GLU A 4 -21.53 -1.18 -19.24
CA GLU A 4 -21.80 -2.61 -19.31
C GLU A 4 -20.86 -3.41 -18.39
N CYS A 5 -19.61 -2.97 -18.21
CA CYS A 5 -18.68 -3.59 -17.26
C CYS A 5 -19.13 -3.37 -15.81
N VAL A 6 -19.55 -2.14 -15.48
CA VAL A 6 -20.07 -1.80 -14.14
C VAL A 6 -21.32 -2.59 -13.80
N SER A 7 -22.22 -2.83 -14.77
CA SER A 7 -23.45 -3.60 -14.52
C SER A 7 -23.21 -5.10 -14.27
N LEU A 8 -22.09 -5.64 -14.76
CA LEU A 8 -21.67 -7.04 -14.51
C LEU A 8 -20.97 -7.23 -13.17
N LEU A 9 -20.47 -6.15 -12.57
CA LEU A 9 -19.60 -6.23 -11.40
C LEU A 9 -20.22 -6.91 -10.17
N PRO A 10 -21.51 -6.72 -9.83
CA PRO A 10 -22.13 -7.47 -8.75
C PRO A 10 -22.05 -8.99 -8.96
N ARG A 11 -22.26 -9.45 -10.19
CA ARG A 11 -22.16 -10.87 -10.55
C ARG A 11 -20.72 -11.37 -10.50
N VAL A 12 -19.74 -10.55 -10.89
CA VAL A 12 -18.32 -10.87 -10.71
C VAL A 12 -18.01 -11.06 -9.21
N CYS A 13 -18.47 -10.15 -8.35
CA CYS A 13 -18.27 -10.25 -6.90
C CYS A 13 -18.93 -11.50 -6.29
N GLU A 14 -20.09 -11.92 -6.79
CA GLU A 14 -20.71 -13.19 -6.40
C GLU A 14 -19.87 -14.40 -6.79
N VAL A 15 -19.37 -14.43 -8.03
CA VAL A 15 -18.52 -15.52 -8.52
C VAL A 15 -17.23 -15.61 -7.71
N LEU A 16 -16.55 -14.49 -7.46
CA LEU A 16 -15.31 -14.45 -6.68
C LEU A 16 -15.51 -14.87 -5.22
N ARG A 17 -16.67 -14.59 -4.62
CA ARG A 17 -17.00 -15.06 -3.25
C ARG A 17 -17.33 -16.55 -3.19
N GLY A 18 -17.89 -17.10 -4.28
CA GLY A 18 -18.33 -18.48 -4.39
C GLY A 18 -17.30 -19.45 -4.97
N SER A 19 -16.22 -18.93 -5.58
CA SER A 19 -15.18 -19.75 -6.18
C SER A 19 -14.36 -20.45 -5.11
N GLY A 20 -14.74 -21.70 -4.78
CA GLY A 20 -13.93 -22.56 -3.93
C GLY A 20 -12.57 -22.88 -4.56
N SER A 21 -12.55 -23.64 -5.66
CA SER A 21 -11.32 -24.23 -6.22
C SER A 21 -11.13 -24.07 -7.74
N SER A 22 -12.02 -23.33 -8.43
CA SER A 22 -11.92 -23.03 -9.87
C SER A 22 -11.87 -21.51 -10.02
N LEU A 23 -10.69 -20.97 -9.76
CA LEU A 23 -10.43 -19.54 -9.76
C LEU A 23 -10.35 -19.00 -11.19
N PRO A 24 -10.68 -17.72 -11.40
CA PRO A 24 -10.14 -17.01 -12.53
C PRO A 24 -8.60 -17.01 -12.43
N ASP A 25 -7.92 -17.24 -13.55
CA ASP A 25 -6.45 -17.09 -13.64
C ASP A 25 -6.01 -15.74 -13.06
N ASP A 26 -4.86 -15.68 -12.38
CA ASP A 26 -4.33 -14.48 -11.71
C ASP A 26 -4.32 -13.28 -12.67
N THR A 27 -4.03 -13.53 -13.95
CA THR A 27 -4.09 -12.54 -15.04
C THR A 27 -5.44 -11.80 -15.11
N SER A 28 -6.55 -12.48 -14.86
CA SER A 28 -7.89 -11.90 -14.89
C SER A 28 -8.15 -10.97 -13.70
N LEU A 29 -7.66 -11.35 -12.52
CA LEU A 29 -7.77 -10.53 -11.31
C LEU A 29 -6.91 -9.27 -11.41
N GLU A 30 -5.68 -9.39 -11.94
CA GLU A 30 -4.82 -8.23 -12.18
C GLU A 30 -5.42 -7.28 -13.22
N LYS A 31 -5.99 -7.80 -14.32
CA LYS A 31 -6.70 -6.96 -15.30
C LYS A 31 -7.90 -6.23 -14.71
N LEU A 32 -8.59 -6.84 -13.75
CA LEU A 32 -9.69 -6.18 -13.05
C LEU A 32 -9.18 -5.05 -12.15
N LEU A 33 -8.03 -5.24 -11.49
CA LEU A 33 -7.34 -4.17 -10.75
C LEU A 33 -6.86 -3.04 -11.68
N ASP A 34 -6.30 -3.36 -12.84
CA ASP A 34 -5.89 -2.37 -13.84
C ASP A 34 -7.09 -1.53 -14.30
N TRP A 35 -8.25 -2.17 -14.51
CA TRP A 35 -9.49 -1.46 -14.86
C TRP A 35 -9.93 -0.50 -13.75
N PHE A 36 -9.93 -0.93 -12.49
CA PHE A 36 -10.22 -0.04 -11.36
C PHE A 36 -9.21 1.10 -11.23
N THR A 37 -7.93 0.83 -11.50
CA THR A 37 -6.87 1.84 -11.46
C THR A 37 -7.12 2.90 -12.51
N GLY A 38 -7.42 2.51 -13.75
CA GLY A 38 -7.80 3.44 -14.82
C GLY A 38 -9.04 4.27 -14.47
N LEU A 39 -10.00 3.71 -13.72
CA LEU A 39 -11.16 4.47 -13.24
C LEU A 39 -10.78 5.53 -12.20
N THR A 40 -9.88 5.20 -11.27
CA THR A 40 -9.36 6.18 -10.30
C THR A 40 -8.54 7.29 -10.96
N GLU A 41 -7.70 6.94 -11.94
CA GLU A 41 -6.87 7.90 -12.68
C GLU A 41 -7.70 8.85 -13.55
N ALA A 42 -8.85 8.38 -14.05
CA ALA A 42 -9.80 9.22 -14.78
C ALA A 42 -10.61 10.17 -13.88
N GLY A 43 -10.31 10.25 -12.58
CA GLY A 43 -11.01 11.06 -11.60
C GLY A 43 -12.36 10.50 -11.15
N GLY A 44 -12.66 9.24 -11.48
CA GLY A 44 -13.84 8.54 -11.01
C GLY A 44 -13.65 7.95 -9.61
N SER A 45 -14.69 8.01 -8.77
CA SER A 45 -14.70 7.28 -7.51
C SER A 45 -15.13 5.83 -7.77
N VAL A 46 -14.20 4.88 -7.57
CA VAL A 46 -14.49 3.44 -7.68
C VAL A 46 -15.66 3.04 -6.77
N GLN A 47 -15.72 3.62 -5.57
CA GLN A 47 -16.81 3.36 -4.63
C GLN A 47 -18.16 3.84 -5.15
N GLU A 48 -18.25 5.08 -5.62
CA GLU A 48 -19.50 5.66 -6.12
C GLU A 48 -20.00 4.92 -7.37
N THR A 49 -19.05 4.45 -8.18
CA THR A 49 -19.33 3.70 -9.40
C THR A 49 -19.77 2.26 -9.08
N CYS A 50 -19.30 1.69 -7.97
CA CYS A 50 -19.35 0.26 -7.70
C CYS A 50 -19.65 -0.08 -6.22
N PRO A 51 -20.87 0.16 -5.72
CA PRO A 51 -21.22 -0.03 -4.30
C PRO A 51 -21.08 -1.49 -3.82
N CYS A 52 -21.22 -2.47 -4.72
CA CYS A 52 -21.06 -3.90 -4.41
C CYS A 52 -19.64 -4.27 -3.93
N LEU A 53 -18.63 -3.45 -4.19
CA LEU A 53 -17.25 -3.72 -3.80
C LEU A 53 -17.05 -3.66 -2.28
N LEU A 54 -17.75 -2.79 -1.57
CA LEU A 54 -17.63 -2.70 -0.11
C LEU A 54 -18.13 -3.96 0.57
N GLU A 55 -19.28 -4.47 0.12
CA GLU A 55 -19.83 -5.75 0.60
C GLU A 55 -18.92 -6.92 0.25
N PHE A 56 -18.35 -6.91 -0.96
CA PHE A 56 -17.39 -7.91 -1.40
C PHE A 56 -16.13 -7.93 -0.51
N ILE A 57 -15.49 -6.77 -0.33
CA ILE A 57 -14.28 -6.63 0.49
C ILE A 57 -14.56 -7.10 1.91
N SER A 58 -15.65 -6.60 2.52
CA SER A 58 -16.03 -6.96 3.89
C SER A 58 -16.23 -8.47 4.02
N ALA A 59 -16.92 -9.09 3.06
CA ALA A 59 -17.17 -10.52 3.08
C ALA A 59 -15.88 -11.35 2.97
N VAL A 60 -14.94 -10.98 2.11
CA VAL A 60 -13.67 -11.70 1.94
C VAL A 60 -12.75 -11.51 3.14
N VAL A 61 -12.62 -10.28 3.66
CA VAL A 61 -11.76 -9.97 4.80
C VAL A 61 -12.23 -10.70 6.07
N LEU A 62 -13.54 -10.77 6.29
CA LEU A 62 -14.14 -11.52 7.41
C LEU A 62 -14.07 -13.04 7.21
N LYS A 63 -14.15 -13.51 5.96
CA LYS A 63 -14.15 -14.94 5.63
C LYS A 63 -12.75 -15.37 5.20
N THR A 64 -11.94 -15.73 6.18
CA THR A 64 -10.57 -16.23 6.01
C THR A 64 -10.46 -17.62 5.36
N SER A 65 -11.59 -18.23 4.96
CA SER A 65 -11.59 -19.46 4.16
C SER A 65 -11.54 -19.21 2.65
N SER A 66 -11.34 -17.95 2.23
CA SER A 66 -11.25 -17.57 0.83
C SER A 66 -9.89 -17.96 0.26
N ASP A 67 -9.82 -18.19 -1.06
CA ASP A 67 -8.56 -18.50 -1.73
C ASP A 67 -7.52 -17.36 -1.56
N PRO A 68 -6.22 -17.66 -1.36
CA PRO A 68 -5.18 -16.65 -1.20
C PRO A 68 -5.09 -15.63 -2.33
N GLY A 69 -5.36 -16.02 -3.58
CA GLY A 69 -5.42 -15.12 -4.73
C GLY A 69 -6.57 -14.11 -4.63
N ILE A 70 -7.75 -14.55 -4.19
CA ILE A 70 -8.89 -13.67 -3.93
C ILE A 70 -8.62 -12.71 -2.77
N ILE A 71 -7.98 -13.19 -1.71
CA ILE A 71 -7.59 -12.33 -0.58
C ILE A 71 -6.54 -11.31 -1.04
N CYS A 72 -5.52 -11.73 -1.78
CA CYS A 72 -4.50 -10.87 -2.35
C CYS A 72 -5.12 -9.77 -3.23
N PHE A 73 -6.00 -10.14 -4.16
CA PHE A 73 -6.79 -9.20 -4.96
C PHE A 73 -7.58 -8.22 -4.08
N THR A 74 -8.25 -8.72 -3.04
CA THR A 74 -9.06 -7.90 -2.13
C THR A 74 -8.22 -6.90 -1.33
N LEU A 75 -7.03 -7.29 -0.87
CA LEU A 75 -6.08 -6.40 -0.19
C LEU A 75 -5.62 -5.26 -1.11
N LYS A 76 -5.25 -5.59 -2.35
CA LYS A 76 -4.85 -4.60 -3.37
C LYS A 76 -6.00 -3.65 -3.71
N LEU A 77 -7.21 -4.18 -3.90
CA LEU A 77 -8.41 -3.40 -4.19
C LEU A 77 -8.76 -2.46 -3.04
N SER A 78 -8.70 -2.95 -1.80
CA SER A 78 -8.95 -2.14 -0.60
C SER A 78 -7.97 -0.97 -0.53
N GLY A 79 -6.68 -1.24 -0.78
CA GLY A 79 -5.65 -0.21 -0.86
C GLY A 79 -5.88 0.79 -2.00
N LEU A 80 -6.35 0.33 -3.15
CA LEU A 80 -6.67 1.18 -4.30
C LEU A 80 -7.85 2.12 -4.00
N ILE A 81 -8.94 1.63 -3.42
CA ILE A 81 -10.07 2.47 -2.99
C ILE A 81 -9.60 3.47 -1.93
N ALA A 82 -8.81 3.00 -0.97
CA ALA A 82 -8.23 3.81 0.09
C ALA A 82 -7.08 4.72 -0.36
N SER A 83 -6.74 4.77 -1.65
CA SER A 83 -5.76 5.73 -2.19
C SER A 83 -6.29 7.16 -2.25
N THR A 84 -7.61 7.32 -2.19
CA THR A 84 -8.30 8.61 -2.09
C THR A 84 -8.78 8.82 -0.66
N GLU A 85 -8.82 10.07 -0.17
CA GLU A 85 -9.28 10.32 1.20
C GLU A 85 -10.72 9.88 1.45
N ASP A 86 -11.60 9.99 0.46
CA ASP A 86 -13.01 9.63 0.62
C ASP A 86 -13.20 8.11 0.59
N GLY A 87 -12.51 7.40 -0.31
CA GLY A 87 -12.48 5.94 -0.27
C GLY A 87 -11.84 5.40 1.00
N PHE A 88 -10.78 6.07 1.50
CA PHE A 88 -10.16 5.75 2.79
C PHE A 88 -11.17 5.88 3.93
N LYS A 89 -11.87 7.02 4.06
CA LYS A 89 -12.90 7.23 5.09
C LYS A 89 -14.01 6.19 5.03
N THR A 90 -14.43 5.80 3.82
CA THR A 90 -15.47 4.78 3.64
C THR A 90 -15.01 3.42 4.17
N LEU A 91 -13.77 3.03 3.88
CA LEU A 91 -13.24 1.74 4.32
C LEU A 91 -12.74 1.75 5.78
N GLN A 92 -12.50 2.94 6.34
CA GLN A 92 -12.02 3.13 7.70
C GLN A 92 -12.99 2.52 8.74
N GLY A 93 -12.41 1.96 9.80
CA GLY A 93 -13.11 1.11 10.76
C GLY A 93 -12.77 -0.37 10.53
N SER A 94 -13.72 -1.26 10.77
CA SER A 94 -13.45 -2.71 10.84
C SER A 94 -12.81 -3.29 9.58
N VAL A 95 -13.11 -2.77 8.39
CA VAL A 95 -12.62 -3.33 7.13
C VAL A 95 -11.12 -3.09 6.95
N LEU A 96 -10.65 -1.83 6.98
CA LEU A 96 -9.21 -1.54 6.89
C LEU A 96 -8.44 -2.11 8.08
N ASP A 97 -9.00 -1.98 9.30
CA ASP A 97 -8.36 -2.45 10.51
C ASP A 97 -8.10 -3.96 10.45
N MET A 98 -9.06 -4.76 9.97
CA MET A 98 -8.85 -6.21 9.81
C MET A 98 -8.02 -6.56 8.57
N ALA A 99 -8.30 -5.93 7.43
CA ALA A 99 -7.62 -6.24 6.17
C ALA A 99 -6.12 -6.00 6.26
N PHE A 100 -5.70 -4.93 6.94
CA PHE A 100 -4.29 -4.59 7.07
C PHE A 100 -3.67 -5.01 8.39
N ASN A 101 -4.39 -5.67 9.29
CA ASN A 101 -3.79 -6.27 10.49
C ASN A 101 -3.08 -7.59 10.15
N PRO A 102 -1.73 -7.67 10.24
CA PRO A 102 -1.02 -8.91 9.95
C PRO A 102 -1.38 -10.06 10.88
N GLN A 103 -1.78 -9.76 12.13
CA GLN A 103 -2.16 -10.78 13.10
C GLN A 103 -3.44 -11.51 12.70
N HIS A 104 -4.41 -10.82 12.12
CA HIS A 104 -5.63 -11.42 11.57
C HIS A 104 -5.31 -12.55 10.59
N TRP A 105 -4.36 -12.30 9.69
CA TRP A 105 -3.92 -13.29 8.69
C TRP A 105 -3.05 -14.40 9.29
N ARG A 106 -2.28 -14.12 10.35
CA ARG A 106 -1.50 -15.15 11.07
C ARG A 106 -2.42 -16.10 11.84
N ASP A 107 -3.41 -15.56 12.53
CA ASP A 107 -4.39 -16.34 13.30
C ASP A 107 -5.20 -17.26 12.38
N ALA A 108 -5.42 -16.84 11.14
CA ALA A 108 -6.03 -17.64 10.09
C ALA A 108 -5.08 -18.64 9.41
N GLY A 109 -3.78 -18.64 9.73
CA GLY A 109 -2.78 -19.50 9.08
C GLY A 109 -2.45 -19.13 7.63
N LEU A 110 -2.80 -17.91 7.20
CA LEU A 110 -2.66 -17.44 5.82
C LEU A 110 -1.39 -16.60 5.59
N TRP A 111 -0.82 -16.00 6.65
CA TRP A 111 0.32 -15.09 6.53
C TRP A 111 1.57 -15.72 5.90
N GLU A 112 1.76 -17.04 6.04
CA GLU A 112 2.89 -17.76 5.46
C GLU A 112 2.78 -17.94 3.93
N ASP A 113 1.61 -17.69 3.35
CA ASP A 113 1.45 -17.64 1.91
C ASP A 113 2.03 -16.31 1.35
N PRO A 114 3.01 -16.35 0.44
CA PRO A 114 3.61 -15.14 -0.13
C PRO A 114 2.61 -14.27 -0.92
N CYS A 115 1.51 -14.86 -1.42
CA CYS A 115 0.42 -14.16 -2.09
C CYS A 115 -0.28 -13.17 -1.13
N ILE A 116 -0.48 -13.58 0.11
CA ILE A 116 -1.08 -12.72 1.14
C ILE A 116 -0.14 -11.56 1.48
N ARG A 117 1.15 -11.85 1.68
CA ARG A 117 2.14 -10.82 2.02
C ARG A 117 2.35 -9.82 0.89
N ILE A 118 2.42 -10.28 -0.36
CA ILE A 118 2.53 -9.36 -1.51
C ILE A 118 1.26 -8.51 -1.69
N GLY A 119 0.08 -9.11 -1.52
CA GLY A 119 -1.19 -8.39 -1.56
C GLY A 119 -1.28 -7.32 -0.47
N TRP A 120 -0.86 -7.65 0.76
CA TRP A 120 -0.80 -6.71 1.88
C TRP A 120 0.14 -5.53 1.59
N ILE A 121 1.39 -5.80 1.15
CA ILE A 121 2.35 -4.73 0.83
C ILE A 121 1.83 -3.84 -0.32
N GLN A 122 1.30 -4.43 -1.38
CA GLN A 122 0.83 -3.68 -2.55
C GLN A 122 -0.43 -2.86 -2.22
N GLY A 123 -1.37 -3.42 -1.46
CA GLY A 123 -2.51 -2.67 -0.93
C GLY A 123 -2.06 -1.49 -0.06
N LEU A 124 -1.09 -1.72 0.83
CA LEU A 124 -0.55 -0.67 1.70
C LEU A 124 0.11 0.45 0.88
N ARG A 125 0.93 0.10 -0.12
CA ARG A 125 1.54 1.06 -1.04
C ARG A 125 0.50 1.88 -1.79
N ASN A 126 -0.57 1.24 -2.28
CA ASN A 126 -1.64 1.93 -3.00
C ASN A 126 -2.39 2.92 -2.10
N MET A 127 -2.59 2.58 -0.83
CA MET A 127 -3.26 3.46 0.15
C MET A 127 -2.38 4.65 0.58
N LEU A 128 -1.05 4.46 0.64
CA LEU A 128 -0.08 5.48 1.09
C LEU A 128 0.13 6.62 0.09
N GLN A 129 -0.93 7.37 -0.21
CA GLN A 129 -0.93 8.52 -1.13
C GLN A 129 -1.34 9.83 -0.47
N HIS A 130 -1.76 9.81 0.80
CA HIS A 130 -2.21 10.99 1.54
C HIS A 130 -1.93 10.88 3.04
N SER A 131 -1.99 12.01 3.75
CA SER A 131 -1.62 12.12 5.17
C SER A 131 -2.45 11.22 6.09
N LYS A 132 -3.77 11.11 5.87
CA LYS A 132 -4.65 10.25 6.69
C LYS A 132 -4.26 8.77 6.65
N ALA A 133 -3.90 8.26 5.47
CA ALA A 133 -3.40 6.90 5.31
C ALA A 133 -2.04 6.72 6.00
N PHE A 134 -1.19 7.74 5.96
CA PHE A 134 0.10 7.72 6.65
C PHE A 134 -0.07 7.70 8.18
N THR A 135 -0.95 8.53 8.74
CA THR A 135 -1.26 8.49 10.19
C THR A 135 -1.82 7.13 10.60
N PHE A 136 -2.70 6.52 9.79
CA PHE A 136 -3.16 5.15 10.03
C PHE A 136 -2.01 4.13 10.02
N PHE A 137 -1.10 4.22 9.05
CA PHE A 137 0.11 3.39 8.97
C PHE A 137 0.98 3.50 10.23
N VAL A 138 1.14 4.71 10.77
CA VAL A 138 1.91 4.94 12.01
C VAL A 138 1.18 4.41 13.23
N GLN A 139 -0.11 4.71 13.38
CA GLN A 139 -0.93 4.25 14.52
C GLN A 139 -1.03 2.73 14.61
N ALA A 140 -1.07 2.05 13.46
CA ALA A 140 -1.13 0.59 13.39
C ALA A 140 0.25 -0.10 13.46
N ASP A 141 1.34 0.68 13.65
CA ASP A 141 2.72 0.21 13.72
C ASP A 141 3.14 -0.68 12.53
N PHE A 142 2.64 -0.37 11.34
CA PHE A 142 2.89 -1.17 10.14
C PHE A 142 4.34 -1.08 9.65
N ILE A 143 5.12 -0.15 10.18
CA ILE A 143 6.55 -0.05 9.88
C ILE A 143 7.32 -1.30 10.32
N VAL A 144 6.98 -1.89 11.47
CA VAL A 144 7.66 -3.07 12.01
C VAL A 144 7.47 -4.31 11.12
N PRO A 145 6.25 -4.76 10.78
CA PRO A 145 6.07 -5.88 9.88
C PRO A 145 6.63 -5.59 8.48
N LEU A 146 6.55 -4.36 7.99
CA LEU A 146 7.12 -4.01 6.68
C LEU A 146 8.65 -4.13 6.65
N LEU A 147 9.34 -3.77 7.73
CA LEU A 147 10.79 -3.97 7.88
C LEU A 147 11.17 -5.45 7.95
N GLN A 148 10.38 -6.27 8.65
CA GLN A 148 10.60 -7.72 8.72
C GLN A 148 10.51 -8.37 7.33
N LEU A 149 9.56 -7.91 6.51
CA LEU A 149 9.35 -8.41 5.14
C LEU A 149 10.49 -8.08 4.17
N GLN A 150 11.43 -7.19 4.51
CA GLN A 150 12.65 -7.02 3.70
C GLN A 150 13.46 -8.31 3.58
N THR A 151 13.38 -9.17 4.60
CA THR A 151 14.14 -10.43 4.67
C THR A 151 13.32 -11.65 4.27
N ASP A 152 12.16 -11.44 3.65
CA ASP A 152 11.28 -12.52 3.20
C ASP A 152 11.98 -13.48 2.25
N SER A 153 11.59 -14.76 2.31
CA SER A 153 12.10 -15.80 1.41
C SER A 153 11.67 -15.57 -0.05
N SER A 154 10.53 -14.92 -0.26
CA SER A 154 10.07 -14.50 -1.58
C SER A 154 10.77 -13.20 -2.00
N LEU A 155 11.52 -13.26 -3.10
CA LEU A 155 12.18 -12.09 -3.69
C LEU A 155 11.18 -10.99 -4.06
N PHE A 156 9.96 -11.36 -4.46
CA PHE A 156 8.91 -10.40 -4.81
C PHE A 156 8.40 -9.65 -3.58
N VAL A 157 8.19 -10.36 -2.46
CA VAL A 157 7.77 -9.76 -1.18
C VAL A 157 8.86 -8.83 -0.65
N ALA A 158 10.11 -9.31 -0.59
CA ALA A 158 11.25 -8.51 -0.15
C ALA A 158 11.46 -7.25 -1.00
N SER A 159 11.34 -7.37 -2.33
CA SER A 159 11.44 -6.23 -3.24
C SER A 159 10.32 -5.22 -3.02
N ALA A 160 9.07 -5.68 -2.92
CA ALA A 160 7.92 -4.82 -2.69
C ALA A 160 8.00 -4.09 -1.34
N ALA A 161 8.50 -4.76 -0.29
CA ALA A 161 8.72 -4.15 1.01
C ALA A 161 9.71 -2.97 0.92
N ASN A 162 10.86 -3.19 0.28
CA ASN A 162 11.86 -2.14 0.05
C ASN A 162 11.30 -0.96 -0.75
N GLN A 163 10.52 -1.23 -1.80
CA GLN A 163 9.90 -0.19 -2.61
C GLN A 163 8.88 0.63 -1.82
N THR A 164 8.11 -0.02 -0.94
CA THR A 164 7.10 0.64 -0.12
C THR A 164 7.73 1.48 0.99
N LEU A 165 8.82 1.00 1.59
CA LEU A 165 9.61 1.79 2.55
C LEU A 165 10.25 3.01 1.90
N ALA A 166 10.84 2.85 0.71
CA ALA A 166 11.38 3.96 -0.06
C ALA A 166 10.29 4.95 -0.47
N HIS A 167 9.10 4.48 -0.82
CA HIS A 167 7.93 5.33 -1.08
C HIS A 167 7.56 6.14 0.15
N THR A 168 7.39 5.48 1.30
CA THR A 168 7.01 6.11 2.56
C THR A 168 7.97 7.23 2.94
N LEU A 169 9.28 6.97 2.89
CA LEU A 169 10.29 7.95 3.25
C LEU A 169 10.35 9.15 2.29
N VAL A 170 10.23 8.92 0.98
CA VAL A 170 10.37 9.99 -0.02
C VAL A 170 9.08 10.80 -0.16
N PHE A 171 7.93 10.12 -0.18
CA PHE A 171 6.65 10.75 -0.43
C PHE A 171 6.18 11.62 0.75
N PHE A 172 6.41 11.17 1.99
CA PHE A 172 5.98 11.89 3.19
C PHE A 172 7.06 12.78 3.81
N GLN A 173 8.18 13.00 3.10
CA GLN A 173 9.27 13.82 3.59
C GLN A 173 8.83 15.28 3.85
N PRO A 174 9.00 15.81 5.09
CA PRO A 174 8.71 17.20 5.39
C PRO A 174 9.58 18.14 4.55
N GLY A 175 8.96 19.10 3.86
CA GLY A 175 9.64 20.08 3.01
C GLY A 175 10.01 19.59 1.60
N GLY A 176 9.61 18.37 1.21
CA GLY A 176 9.65 17.94 -0.18
C GLY A 176 8.44 18.49 -0.94
N ASN A 177 8.62 19.47 -1.82
CA ASN A 177 7.57 19.87 -2.77
C ASN A 177 7.30 18.72 -3.74
N VAL A 178 6.39 17.81 -3.39
CA VAL A 178 5.79 16.87 -4.35
C VAL A 178 4.31 17.19 -4.43
N THR A 179 4.01 18.35 -4.99
CA THR A 179 2.71 18.57 -5.63
C THR A 179 2.77 17.85 -6.97
N PHE A 180 2.21 16.64 -7.06
CA PHE A 180 1.66 16.17 -8.34
C PHE A 180 0.37 16.98 -8.59
N MET A 181 0.52 18.27 -8.86
CA MET A 181 -0.58 19.08 -9.35
C MET A 181 -0.58 18.98 -10.86
N GLU A 182 -1.71 18.50 -11.40
CA GLU A 182 -2.06 18.70 -12.80
C GLU A 182 -1.84 20.16 -13.21
N PRO A 183 -1.35 20.42 -14.43
CA PRO A 183 -1.18 21.78 -14.91
C PRO A 183 -2.56 22.42 -15.12
N GLY A 184 -3.06 23.20 -14.15
CA GLY A 184 -4.26 24.01 -14.42
C GLY A 184 -5.04 24.64 -13.28
N LYS A 185 -4.84 24.30 -12.00
CA LYS A 185 -5.60 24.94 -10.90
C LYS A 185 -4.70 25.56 -9.85
N VAL A 186 -4.48 26.87 -9.98
CA VAL A 186 -4.03 27.72 -8.89
C VAL A 186 -5.23 27.96 -7.98
N GLU A 187 -5.29 27.27 -6.86
CA GLU A 187 -5.98 27.80 -5.68
C GLU A 187 -5.11 27.56 -4.45
N ARG A 188 -4.48 28.65 -4.02
CA ARG A 188 -3.68 28.77 -2.81
C ARG A 188 -4.67 28.84 -1.65
N THR A 189 -4.94 27.71 -1.00
CA THR A 189 -5.49 27.74 0.35
C THR A 189 -4.32 27.64 1.32
N GLN A 190 -3.96 28.78 1.91
CA GLN A 190 -3.13 28.80 3.11
C GLN A 190 -3.90 28.06 4.21
N THR A 191 -3.51 26.82 4.49
CA THR A 191 -4.01 26.12 5.67
C THR A 191 -3.29 26.66 6.89
N SER A 192 -4.09 27.16 7.82
CA SER A 192 -3.74 27.70 9.12
C SER A 192 -2.97 26.72 10.01
N ILE A 193 -2.15 27.29 10.89
CA ILE A 193 -1.13 26.70 11.79
C ILE A 193 -1.75 25.74 12.86
N SER A 194 -2.28 24.57 12.48
CA SER A 194 -2.73 23.58 13.47
C SER A 194 -2.58 22.11 13.07
N ASP A 195 -2.47 21.79 11.77
CA ASP A 195 -2.42 20.39 11.28
C ASP A 195 -1.00 19.88 10.96
N GLU A 196 0.05 20.71 11.09
CA GLU A 196 1.43 20.32 10.72
C GLU A 196 2.17 19.51 11.80
N GLU A 197 1.80 19.65 13.08
CA GLU A 197 2.52 18.97 14.17
C GLU A 197 2.37 17.43 14.17
N PRO A 198 1.15 16.85 14.03
CA PRO A 198 0.98 15.40 14.08
C PRO A 198 1.71 14.69 12.94
N PHE A 199 1.65 15.25 11.73
CA PHE A 199 2.29 14.66 10.55
C PHE A 199 3.83 14.68 10.64
N SER A 200 4.41 15.78 11.12
CA SER A 200 5.85 15.89 11.35
C SER A 200 6.34 14.90 12.40
N GLN A 201 5.56 14.69 13.47
CA GLN A 201 5.86 13.72 14.51
C GLN A 201 5.74 12.28 13.99
N ASP A 202 4.67 11.96 13.24
CA ASP A 202 4.46 10.66 12.60
C ASP A 202 5.64 10.31 11.68
N TYR A 203 6.08 11.26 10.85
CA TYR A 203 7.23 11.07 9.97
C TYR A 203 8.54 10.85 10.75
N SER A 204 8.78 11.66 11.78
CA SER A 204 9.96 11.52 12.64
C SER A 204 10.02 10.15 13.32
N SER A 205 8.86 9.64 13.76
CA SER A 205 8.72 8.30 14.34
C SER A 205 9.11 7.21 13.34
N VAL A 206 8.53 7.22 12.13
CA VAL A 206 8.84 6.25 11.07
C VAL A 206 10.32 6.31 10.69
N LEU A 207 10.87 7.51 10.49
CA LEU A 207 12.27 7.71 10.17
C LEU A 207 13.18 7.18 11.29
N GLY A 208 12.82 7.41 12.55
CA GLY A 208 13.53 6.91 13.72
C GLY A 208 13.58 5.38 13.75
N THR A 209 12.43 4.72 13.54
CA THR A 209 12.32 3.26 13.50
C THR A 209 13.13 2.65 12.36
N ILE A 210 13.04 3.22 11.15
CA ILE A 210 13.85 2.75 10.00
C ILE A 210 15.34 2.96 10.28
N SER A 211 15.73 4.12 10.79
CA SER A 211 17.13 4.42 11.10
C SER A 211 17.70 3.48 12.15
N GLN A 212 16.92 3.15 13.18
CA GLN A 212 17.32 2.19 14.21
C GLN A 212 17.48 0.78 13.60
N PHE A 213 16.52 0.33 12.80
CA PHE A 213 16.61 -0.96 12.11
C PHE A 213 17.83 -1.05 11.21
N LEU A 214 18.13 0.01 10.44
CA LEU A 214 19.31 0.07 9.57
C LEU A 214 20.61 -0.03 10.38
N LYS A 215 20.72 0.71 11.48
CA LYS A 215 21.89 0.63 12.39
C LYS A 215 22.09 -0.78 12.90
N GLU A 216 21.03 -1.41 13.42
CA GLU A 216 21.10 -2.77 13.95
C GLU A 216 21.43 -3.83 12.89
N SER A 217 20.95 -3.61 11.66
CA SER A 217 21.16 -4.51 10.52
C SER A 217 22.56 -4.43 9.91
N LEU A 218 23.24 -3.29 10.07
CA LEU A 218 24.59 -3.05 9.57
C LEU A 218 25.69 -3.43 10.58
N LEU A 219 25.33 -3.70 11.84
CA LEU A 219 26.29 -4.16 12.85
C LEU A 219 26.73 -5.61 12.53
N PRO A 220 28.04 -5.91 12.50
CA PRO A 220 28.53 -7.26 12.25
C PRO A 220 28.08 -8.21 13.37
N LYS A 221 27.15 -9.11 13.06
CA LYS A 221 26.89 -10.32 13.85
C LYS A 221 27.28 -11.52 12.98
N GLU A 222 28.01 -12.45 13.56
CA GLU A 222 28.68 -13.59 12.92
C GLU A 222 27.95 -14.15 11.68
N ASN A 223 28.63 -14.13 10.52
CA ASN A 223 28.45 -14.89 9.27
C ASN A 223 27.04 -15.21 8.71
N THR A 224 25.94 -14.72 9.27
CA THR A 224 24.58 -15.20 8.95
C THR A 224 23.66 -14.13 8.36
N ARG A 225 24.15 -12.91 8.12
CA ARG A 225 23.28 -11.78 7.74
C ARG A 225 23.55 -11.15 6.37
N LEU A 226 24.25 -11.85 5.48
CA LEU A 226 24.50 -11.37 4.11
C LEU A 226 23.20 -10.96 3.39
N HIS A 227 22.12 -11.75 3.56
CA HIS A 227 20.82 -11.41 2.98
C HIS A 227 20.25 -10.11 3.56
N GLN A 228 20.29 -9.91 4.88
CA GLN A 228 19.80 -8.69 5.51
C GLN A 228 20.61 -7.46 5.07
N SER A 229 21.94 -7.55 5.06
CA SER A 229 22.82 -6.46 4.58
C SER A 229 22.55 -6.13 3.11
N GLN A 230 22.30 -7.13 2.26
CA GLN A 230 21.94 -6.91 0.86
C GLN A 230 20.61 -6.16 0.72
N GLN A 231 19.60 -6.48 1.52
CA GLN A 231 18.29 -5.83 1.45
C GLN A 231 18.35 -4.38 1.96
N VAL A 232 19.13 -4.14 3.01
CA VAL A 232 19.46 -2.79 3.48
C VAL A 232 20.15 -1.97 2.39
N LEU A 233 21.15 -2.54 1.71
CA LEU A 233 21.83 -1.86 0.60
C LEU A 233 20.87 -1.54 -0.56
N LYS A 234 19.92 -2.43 -0.87
CA LYS A 234 18.88 -2.16 -1.87
C LYS A 234 17.97 -1.00 -1.46
N LEU A 235 17.52 -0.96 -0.20
CA LEU A 235 16.72 0.16 0.30
C LEU A 235 17.52 1.48 0.20
N LEU A 236 18.78 1.49 0.63
CA LEU A 236 19.65 2.66 0.52
C LEU A 236 19.82 3.11 -0.94
N ALA A 237 20.03 2.17 -1.86
CA ALA A 237 20.13 2.47 -3.29
C ALA A 237 18.83 3.09 -3.85
N LEU A 238 17.66 2.58 -3.45
CA LEU A 238 16.35 3.16 -3.82
C LEU A 238 16.18 4.58 -3.29
N LEU A 239 16.57 4.83 -2.04
CA LEU A 239 16.50 6.16 -1.44
C LEU A 239 17.42 7.15 -2.16
N LEU A 240 18.67 6.75 -2.45
CA LEU A 240 19.64 7.57 -3.18
C LEU A 240 19.19 7.88 -4.60
N ALA A 241 18.64 6.89 -5.32
CA ALA A 241 18.14 7.10 -6.68
C ALA A 241 17.00 8.13 -6.72
N ARG A 242 16.08 8.08 -5.75
CA ARG A 242 14.95 9.02 -5.65
C ARG A 242 15.37 10.40 -5.16
N ALA A 243 16.34 10.49 -4.26
CA ALA A 243 16.95 11.76 -3.85
C ALA A 243 17.70 12.44 -5.01
N GLY A 244 18.42 11.67 -5.83
CA GLY A 244 19.12 12.17 -7.01
C GLY A 244 18.18 12.77 -8.06
N SER A 245 17.02 12.15 -8.30
CA SER A 245 16.01 12.68 -9.23
C SER A 245 15.39 14.01 -8.78
N LEU A 246 15.38 14.31 -7.48
CA LEU A 246 14.89 15.59 -6.93
C LEU A 246 15.90 16.74 -7.12
N SER A 247 17.19 16.43 -7.31
CA SER A 247 18.25 17.42 -7.57
C SER A 247 18.47 17.77 -9.05
N GLY A 248 17.69 17.15 -9.95
CA GLY A 248 17.92 17.16 -11.41
C GLY A 248 17.33 18.34 -12.20
N THR A 249 16.96 19.45 -11.58
CA THR A 249 16.52 20.67 -12.30
C THR A 249 17.33 21.89 -11.86
N SER A 250 18.62 21.92 -12.21
CA SER A 250 19.41 23.16 -12.38
C SER A 250 20.80 22.82 -12.92
N CYS A 251 20.89 22.54 -14.21
CA CYS A 251 22.12 22.72 -14.99
C CYS A 251 21.77 22.74 -16.48
N SER A 252 21.20 23.86 -16.93
CA SER A 252 21.32 24.28 -18.31
C SER A 252 22.51 25.25 -18.38
N LEU A 253 23.60 24.80 -19.00
CA LEU A 253 24.63 25.68 -19.56
C LEU A 253 24.13 26.24 -20.90
#